data_AF-A0A1M5JK04-F1
#
_entry.id   AF-A0A1M5JK04-F1
#
_cell.length_a   1.000
_cell.length_b   1.000
_cell.length_c   1.000
_cell.angle_alpha   90.00
_cell.angle_beta   90.00
_cell.angle_gamma   90.00
#
_symmetry.space_group_name_H-M   'P 1'
#
loop_
_entity.id
_entity.type
_entity.pdbx_description
1 polymer ?
#
loop_
_entity_poly.entity_id
_entity_poly.type
_entity_poly.pdbx_seq_one_letter_code
_entity_poly.pdbx_strand_id
1 'polypeptide(L)'
;MGEISIVSGIILVRDVRSFETAIENMDADENHPWIRPEMFNLGSTESPYFYEYPIASFAATYKNVEGGTALSEFVLKFEYLLETIDFDFVRIRLDTEFLRDFEFFWGRKSGEEREFFKREDLIECEKWFFGYGFRHMFGGLMSEAQPDVPYDFVYPVKFDDTIKDGFNEMVFELNQIPLAETIYVKDFFKRSVLGHDHAHLILTYLKLNKVIKFGFESGRGLYIERLKEIKELDTPYNKYG
;
A
#
# COMPACT_ATOMS: atom_id res chain seq x y z
N MET A 1 -24.24 1.81 -8.13
CA MET A 1 -23.76 0.59 -7.44
C MET A 1 -22.24 0.71 -7.39
N GLY A 2 -21.58 0.33 -6.30
CA GLY A 2 -20.12 0.36 -6.25
C GLY A 2 -19.58 -1.02 -6.58
N GLU A 3 -18.43 -1.04 -7.23
CA GLU A 3 -17.76 -2.25 -7.69
C GLU A 3 -17.21 -2.97 -6.45
N ILE A 4 -17.60 -4.23 -6.27
CA ILE A 4 -17.05 -5.06 -5.19
C ILE A 4 -15.81 -5.75 -5.72
N SER A 5 -14.70 -5.61 -4.99
CA SER A 5 -13.46 -6.32 -5.30
C SER A 5 -13.06 -7.19 -4.11
N ILE A 6 -12.55 -8.38 -4.38
CA ILE A 6 -11.97 -9.28 -3.38
C ILE A 6 -10.47 -9.21 -3.54
N VAL A 7 -9.77 -8.86 -2.46
CA VAL A 7 -8.32 -8.92 -2.42
C VAL A 7 -7.93 -10.09 -1.54
N SER A 8 -7.18 -11.04 -2.11
CA SER A 8 -6.67 -12.21 -1.39
C SER A 8 -5.16 -12.34 -1.60
N GLY A 9 -4.45 -12.94 -0.66
CA GLY A 9 -3.00 -12.95 -0.67
C GLY A 9 -2.37 -14.13 0.01
N ILE A 10 -1.16 -14.46 -0.43
CA ILE A 10 -0.28 -15.45 0.17
C ILE A 10 1.07 -14.78 0.39
N ILE A 11 1.59 -14.89 1.61
CA ILE A 11 2.88 -14.34 2.04
C ILE A 11 3.70 -15.52 2.53
N LEU A 12 4.81 -15.80 1.85
CA LEU A 12 5.80 -16.77 2.30
C LEU A 12 6.74 -16.05 3.28
N VAL A 13 6.54 -16.33 4.57
CA VAL A 13 7.28 -15.67 5.66
C VAL A 13 8.51 -16.49 6.03
N ARG A 14 9.60 -15.82 6.40
CA ARG A 14 10.81 -16.49 6.90
C ARG A 14 10.78 -16.69 8.41
N ASP A 15 10.14 -15.76 9.11
CA ASP A 15 9.96 -15.80 10.56
C ASP A 15 8.51 -15.48 10.93
N VAL A 16 7.79 -16.50 11.39
CA VAL A 16 6.40 -16.38 11.86
C VAL A 16 6.29 -15.40 13.00
N ARG A 17 7.22 -15.43 13.96
CA ARG A 17 7.10 -14.60 15.17
C ARG A 17 7.22 -13.12 14.86
N SER A 18 8.19 -12.77 14.00
CA SER A 18 8.33 -11.40 13.52
C SER A 18 7.10 -10.97 12.71
N PHE A 19 6.53 -11.87 11.90
CA PHE A 19 5.29 -11.58 11.18
C PHE A 19 4.10 -11.36 12.12
N GLU A 20 3.84 -12.28 13.06
CA GLU A 20 2.78 -12.15 14.08
C GLU A 20 2.93 -10.84 14.85
N THR A 21 4.15 -10.54 15.32
CA THR A 21 4.44 -9.30 16.06
C THR A 21 4.16 -8.07 15.21
N ALA A 22 4.50 -8.08 13.92
CA ALA A 22 4.24 -6.95 13.03
C ALA A 22 2.73 -6.75 12.77
N ILE A 23 1.97 -7.84 12.60
CA ILE A 23 0.51 -7.79 12.43
C ILE A 23 -0.18 -7.32 13.72
N GLU A 24 0.21 -7.85 14.89
CA GLU A 24 -0.37 -7.48 16.19
C GLU A 24 -0.12 -6.02 16.57
N ASN A 25 1.03 -5.47 16.20
CA ASN A 25 1.39 -4.07 16.47
C ASN A 25 0.96 -3.09 15.39
N MET A 26 0.23 -3.54 14.36
CA MET A 26 -0.24 -2.66 13.31
C MET A 26 -1.36 -1.76 13.83
N ASP A 27 -1.19 -0.44 13.70
CA ASP A 27 -2.24 0.51 14.01
C ASP A 27 -3.45 0.30 13.09
N ALA A 28 -4.67 0.42 13.64
CA ALA A 28 -5.88 0.31 12.84
C ALA A 28 -5.93 1.42 11.77
N ASP A 29 -5.93 1.05 10.50
CA ASP A 29 -6.11 2.00 9.42
C ASP A 29 -7.60 2.33 9.24
N GLU A 30 -7.95 3.58 9.52
CA GLU A 30 -9.31 4.10 9.35
C GLU A 30 -9.56 4.69 7.95
N ASN A 31 -8.53 4.78 7.09
CA ASN A 31 -8.67 5.38 5.76
C ASN A 31 -8.79 4.30 4.70
N HIS A 32 -9.80 4.39 3.84
CA HIS A 32 -9.92 3.48 2.70
C HIS A 32 -8.74 3.66 1.72
N PRO A 33 -8.22 2.58 1.10
CA PRO A 33 -8.46 1.18 1.44
C PRO A 33 -7.72 0.80 2.72
N TRP A 34 -8.45 0.31 3.73
CA TRP A 34 -7.86 -0.03 5.02
C TRP A 34 -7.20 -1.41 4.98
N ILE A 35 -6.08 -1.57 5.68
CA ILE A 35 -5.45 -2.86 5.96
C ILE A 35 -5.47 -3.03 7.47
N ARG A 36 -6.07 -4.13 7.96
CA ARG A 36 -6.26 -4.38 9.39
C ARG A 36 -5.75 -5.76 9.81
N PRO A 37 -5.33 -5.95 11.08
CA PRO A 37 -4.77 -7.22 11.53
C PRO A 37 -5.70 -8.42 11.27
N GLU A 38 -7.01 -8.23 11.39
CA GLU A 38 -8.03 -9.28 11.25
C GLU A 38 -8.17 -9.81 9.81
N MET A 39 -7.57 -9.13 8.83
CA MET A 39 -7.52 -9.57 7.44
C MET A 39 -6.46 -10.64 7.21
N PHE A 40 -5.55 -10.82 8.16
CA PHE A 40 -4.49 -11.81 8.10
C PHE A 40 -4.89 -13.06 8.86
N ASN A 41 -4.67 -14.21 8.22
CA ASN A 41 -4.68 -15.49 8.89
C ASN A 41 -3.22 -15.93 9.04
N LEU A 42 -2.79 -16.05 10.30
CA LEU A 42 -1.42 -16.36 10.69
C LEU A 42 -1.11 -17.86 10.60
N GLY A 43 -2.05 -18.67 10.10
CA GLY A 43 -1.93 -20.12 10.02
C GLY A 43 -2.36 -20.81 11.31
N SER A 44 -2.41 -22.14 11.30
CA SER A 44 -2.64 -22.92 12.52
C SER A 44 -1.40 -22.90 13.40
N THR A 45 -1.60 -22.87 14.73
CA THR A 45 -0.55 -23.11 15.74
C THR A 45 0.09 -24.50 15.66
N GLU A 46 -0.46 -25.39 14.82
CA GLU A 46 0.14 -26.68 14.50
C GLU A 46 1.22 -26.51 13.43
N SER A 47 2.39 -27.08 13.68
CA SER A 47 3.47 -27.25 12.70
C SER A 47 3.48 -28.71 12.23
N PRO A 48 2.81 -29.05 11.12
CA PRO A 48 2.94 -30.38 10.54
C PRO A 48 4.39 -30.60 10.13
N TYR A 49 4.90 -31.81 10.35
CA TYR A 49 6.30 -32.22 10.19
C TYR A 49 6.97 -31.95 8.82
N PHE A 50 6.26 -31.43 7.82
CA PHE A 50 6.69 -31.33 6.42
C PHE A 50 6.59 -29.93 5.79
N TYR A 51 6.44 -28.85 6.57
CA TYR A 51 6.52 -27.49 6.01
C TYR A 51 7.95 -26.95 6.04
N GLU A 52 8.49 -26.57 4.87
CA GLU A 52 9.79 -25.90 4.76
C GLU A 52 9.72 -24.44 5.20
N TYR A 53 8.64 -23.75 4.85
CA TYR A 53 8.44 -22.33 5.15
C TYR A 53 7.01 -22.05 5.60
N PRO A 54 6.82 -21.19 6.61
CA PRO A 54 5.51 -20.77 7.04
C PRO A 54 4.82 -19.85 6.01
N ILE A 55 3.49 -19.92 5.98
CA ILE A 55 2.66 -19.16 5.06
C ILE A 55 1.61 -18.39 5.87
N ALA A 56 1.54 -17.09 5.63
CA ALA A 56 0.41 -16.27 6.05
C ALA A 56 -0.50 -15.98 4.85
N SER A 57 -1.80 -15.91 5.09
CA SER A 57 -2.76 -15.49 4.07
C SER A 57 -3.42 -14.17 4.43
N PHE A 58 -3.79 -13.41 3.42
CA PHE A 58 -4.54 -12.16 3.54
C PHE A 58 -5.86 -12.30 2.77
N ALA A 59 -6.97 -11.80 3.31
CA ALA A 59 -8.21 -11.70 2.56
C ALA A 59 -9.08 -10.54 3.06
N ALA A 60 -9.62 -9.76 2.13
CA ALA A 60 -10.55 -8.67 2.42
C ALA A 60 -11.46 -8.39 1.22
N THR A 61 -12.64 -7.85 1.49
CA THR A 61 -13.49 -7.25 0.46
C THR A 61 -13.35 -5.74 0.52
N TYR A 62 -13.27 -5.13 -0.66
CA TYR A 62 -13.21 -3.69 -0.82
C TYR A 62 -14.31 -3.23 -1.76
N LYS A 63 -14.66 -1.96 -1.63
CA LYS A 63 -15.52 -1.27 -2.58
C LYS A 63 -14.65 -0.30 -3.37
N ASN A 64 -14.71 -0.35 -4.70
CA ASN A 64 -14.02 0.55 -5.62
C ASN A 64 -12.48 0.61 -5.45
N VAL A 65 -11.81 -0.46 -5.01
CA VAL A 65 -10.33 -0.43 -4.87
C VAL A 65 -9.62 -0.36 -6.23
N GLU A 66 -10.29 -0.80 -7.30
CA GLU A 66 -9.80 -0.76 -8.68
C GLU A 66 -9.85 0.63 -9.33
N GLY A 67 -10.53 1.61 -8.71
CA GLY A 67 -10.74 2.94 -9.28
C GLY A 67 -9.87 4.03 -8.64
N GLY A 68 -9.53 5.05 -9.45
CA GLY A 68 -8.82 6.24 -8.98
C GLY A 68 -7.46 5.91 -8.35
N THR A 69 -7.17 6.50 -7.19
CA THR A 69 -5.92 6.24 -6.44
C THR A 69 -6.01 5.09 -5.46
N ALA A 70 -7.16 4.44 -5.30
CA ALA A 70 -7.36 3.45 -4.25
C ALA A 70 -6.40 2.27 -4.37
N LEU A 71 -6.15 1.75 -5.58
CA LEU A 71 -5.18 0.67 -5.78
C LEU A 71 -3.75 1.09 -5.46
N SER A 72 -3.36 2.30 -5.88
CA SER A 72 -2.05 2.88 -5.55
C SER A 72 -1.86 3.07 -4.05
N GLU A 73 -2.92 3.49 -3.35
CA GLU A 73 -2.93 3.61 -1.90
C GLU A 73 -2.86 2.24 -1.21
N PHE A 74 -3.59 1.24 -1.72
CA PHE A 74 -3.50 -0.14 -1.23
C PHE A 74 -2.07 -0.65 -1.36
N VAL A 75 -1.48 -0.56 -2.56
CA VAL A 75 -0.10 -1.00 -2.83
C VAL A 75 0.88 -0.28 -1.91
N LEU A 76 0.76 1.03 -1.75
CA LEU A 76 1.65 1.80 -0.88
C LEU A 76 1.55 1.36 0.59
N LYS A 77 0.33 1.21 1.12
CA LYS A 77 0.12 0.74 2.50
C LYS A 77 0.62 -0.68 2.69
N PHE A 78 0.37 -1.55 1.72
CA PHE A 78 0.79 -2.94 1.75
C PHE A 78 2.32 -3.04 1.71
N GLU A 79 3.00 -2.28 0.85
CA GLU A 79 4.46 -2.22 0.83
C GLU A 79 5.05 -1.71 2.15
N TYR A 80 4.42 -0.72 2.78
CA TYR A 80 4.84 -0.25 4.11
C TYR A 80 4.73 -1.34 5.18
N LEU A 81 3.74 -2.23 5.08
CA LEU A 81 3.66 -3.44 5.91
C LEU A 81 4.75 -4.46 5.53
N LEU A 82 5.02 -4.66 4.24
CA LEU A 82 6.08 -5.56 3.78
C LEU A 82 7.47 -5.16 4.32
N GLU A 83 7.68 -3.87 4.61
CA GLU A 83 8.92 -3.38 5.23
C GLU A 83 9.12 -3.83 6.68
N THR A 84 8.06 -4.13 7.41
CA THR A 84 8.12 -4.52 8.84
C THR A 84 8.17 -6.02 9.06
N ILE A 85 7.93 -6.82 8.02
CA ILE A 85 7.91 -8.29 8.09
C ILE A 85 9.12 -8.90 7.39
N ASP A 86 9.52 -10.11 7.80
CA ASP A 86 10.50 -10.89 7.05
C ASP A 86 9.86 -11.94 6.13
N PHE A 87 9.90 -11.67 4.83
CA PHE A 87 9.26 -12.47 3.80
C PHE A 87 10.23 -12.79 2.65
N ASP A 88 9.96 -13.91 1.98
CA ASP A 88 10.58 -14.28 0.71
C ASP A 88 9.79 -13.73 -0.47
N PHE A 89 8.49 -14.02 -0.46
CA PHE A 89 7.59 -13.82 -1.59
C PHE A 89 6.21 -13.43 -1.10
N VAL A 90 5.59 -12.49 -1.79
CA VAL A 90 4.18 -12.15 -1.62
C VAL A 90 3.48 -12.17 -2.96
N ARG A 91 2.26 -12.71 -2.95
CA ARG A 91 1.32 -12.61 -4.06
C ARG A 91 -0.01 -12.14 -3.57
N ILE A 92 -0.55 -11.14 -4.25
CA ILE A 92 -1.88 -10.60 -4.00
C ILE A 92 -2.70 -10.75 -5.28
N ARG A 93 -3.89 -11.32 -5.16
CA ARG A 93 -4.90 -11.42 -6.20
C ARG A 93 -6.01 -10.42 -5.91
N LEU A 94 -6.39 -9.67 -6.92
CA LEU A 94 -7.50 -8.73 -6.94
C LEU A 94 -8.54 -9.27 -7.92
N ASP A 95 -9.61 -9.86 -7.38
CA ASP A 95 -10.78 -10.26 -8.17
C ASP A 95 -11.74 -9.07 -8.24
N THR A 96 -12.14 -8.68 -9.45
CA THR A 96 -12.98 -7.50 -9.70
C THR A 96 -14.34 -7.91 -10.26
N GLU A 97 -15.35 -7.07 -10.07
CA GLU A 97 -16.70 -7.37 -10.54
C GLU A 97 -16.83 -7.26 -12.07
N PHE A 98 -16.14 -6.31 -12.71
CA PHE A 98 -16.36 -5.96 -14.13
C PHE A 98 -15.12 -5.96 -15.01
N LEU A 99 -13.92 -5.85 -14.44
CA LEU A 99 -12.69 -5.77 -15.22
C LEU A 99 -12.19 -7.17 -15.54
N ARG A 100 -11.27 -7.67 -14.73
CA ARG A 100 -10.63 -9.00 -14.78
C ARG A 100 -10.04 -9.29 -13.40
N ASP A 101 -9.50 -10.49 -13.23
CA ASP A 101 -8.69 -10.82 -12.06
C ASP A 101 -7.25 -10.38 -12.32
N PHE A 102 -6.69 -9.63 -11.38
CA PHE A 102 -5.32 -9.14 -11.41
C PHE A 102 -4.50 -9.84 -10.35
N GLU A 103 -3.20 -9.98 -10.61
CA GLU A 103 -2.26 -10.54 -9.66
C GLU A 103 -1.01 -9.66 -9.58
N PHE A 104 -0.57 -9.41 -8.36
CA PHE A 104 0.62 -8.63 -8.02
C PHE A 104 1.59 -9.50 -7.23
N PHE A 105 2.87 -9.29 -7.48
CA PHE A 105 3.98 -10.10 -6.99
C PHE A 105 5.04 -9.18 -6.36
N TRP A 106 5.53 -9.56 -5.16
CA TRP A 106 6.72 -8.98 -4.54
C TRP A 106 7.71 -10.08 -4.18
N GLY A 107 8.97 -9.92 -4.59
CA GLY A 107 10.10 -10.76 -4.17
C GLY A 107 11.14 -9.91 -3.44
N ARG A 108 11.44 -10.24 -2.18
CA ARG A 108 12.37 -9.43 -1.37
C ARG A 108 13.81 -9.60 -1.89
N LYS A 109 14.56 -8.49 -2.01
CA LYS A 109 15.97 -8.54 -2.42
C LYS A 109 16.91 -9.06 -1.34
N SER A 110 16.61 -8.80 -0.07
CA SER A 110 17.43 -9.24 1.06
C SER A 110 17.12 -10.69 1.43
N GLY A 111 18.16 -11.52 1.60
CA GLY A 111 18.07 -12.95 1.93
C GLY A 111 19.11 -13.77 1.17
N GLU A 112 19.03 -15.10 1.24
CA GLU A 112 19.71 -15.94 0.23
C GLU A 112 19.22 -15.46 -1.15
N GLU A 113 20.12 -14.85 -1.93
CA GLU A 113 19.81 -14.35 -3.26
C GLU A 113 19.24 -15.51 -4.08
N ARG A 114 17.90 -15.58 -4.18
CA ARG A 114 17.27 -16.42 -5.18
C ARG A 114 17.52 -15.71 -6.51
N GLU A 115 18.61 -16.09 -7.19
CA GLU A 115 18.99 -15.62 -8.54
C GLU A 115 17.80 -15.58 -9.51
N PHE A 116 16.77 -16.38 -9.24
CA PHE A 116 15.52 -16.48 -9.98
C PHE A 116 14.67 -15.21 -10.11
N PHE A 117 14.85 -14.19 -9.25
CA PHE A 117 14.08 -12.93 -9.34
C PHE A 117 14.70 -11.87 -10.26
N LYS A 118 15.92 -12.05 -10.76
CA LYS A 118 16.55 -11.15 -11.73
C LYS A 118 16.05 -11.44 -13.15
N ARG A 119 14.74 -11.33 -13.38
CA ARG A 119 14.11 -11.57 -14.69
C ARG A 119 13.74 -10.26 -15.37
N GLU A 120 13.79 -10.25 -16.71
CA GLU A 120 13.51 -9.06 -17.55
C GLU A 120 12.05 -8.55 -17.42
N ASP A 121 11.14 -9.36 -16.89
CA ASP A 121 9.71 -9.08 -16.76
C ASP A 121 9.28 -8.61 -15.36
N LEU A 122 10.25 -8.35 -14.47
CA LEU A 122 10.03 -7.78 -13.14
C LEU A 122 10.59 -6.36 -13.07
N ILE A 123 9.86 -5.49 -12.37
CA ILE A 123 10.28 -4.13 -12.08
C ILE A 123 11.18 -4.17 -10.84
N GLU A 124 12.44 -3.80 -11.01
CA GLU A 124 13.41 -3.76 -9.92
C GLU A 124 13.29 -2.44 -9.12
N CYS A 125 12.94 -2.54 -7.83
CA CYS A 125 12.91 -1.42 -6.88
C CYS A 125 14.04 -1.52 -5.85
N GLU A 126 14.21 -0.53 -4.96
CA GLU A 126 15.30 -0.55 -3.96
C GLU A 126 15.26 -1.81 -3.07
N LYS A 127 14.06 -2.20 -2.60
CA LYS A 127 13.87 -3.25 -1.57
C LYS A 127 13.41 -4.61 -2.11
N TRP A 128 12.72 -4.62 -3.25
CA TRP A 128 12.09 -5.81 -3.82
C TRP A 128 12.04 -5.75 -5.35
N PHE A 129 11.77 -6.89 -5.95
CA PHE A 129 11.29 -7.01 -7.33
C PHE A 129 9.77 -7.03 -7.31
N PHE A 130 9.14 -6.25 -8.17
CA PHE A 130 7.69 -6.20 -8.33
C PHE A 130 7.28 -6.77 -9.68
N GLY A 131 6.17 -7.49 -9.71
CA GLY A 131 5.59 -7.99 -10.95
C GLY A 131 4.07 -7.95 -10.91
N TYR A 132 3.47 -7.94 -12.08
CA TYR A 132 2.03 -8.14 -12.25
C TYR A 132 1.77 -9.26 -13.27
N GLY A 133 0.54 -9.75 -13.29
CA GLY A 133 0.14 -10.93 -14.04
C GLY A 133 0.33 -12.22 -13.23
N PHE A 134 -0.25 -13.31 -13.72
CA PHE A 134 -0.25 -14.59 -13.02
C PHE A 134 1.15 -15.21 -13.03
N ARG A 135 1.78 -15.28 -11.86
CA ARG A 135 3.17 -15.69 -11.68
C ARG A 135 3.29 -16.89 -10.76
N HIS A 136 4.27 -17.75 -11.04
CA HIS A 136 4.69 -18.77 -10.09
C HIS A 136 5.59 -18.17 -9.00
N MET A 137 5.84 -18.92 -7.92
CA MET A 137 6.59 -18.44 -6.72
C MET A 137 8.03 -17.95 -6.96
N PHE A 138 8.57 -18.16 -8.17
CA PHE A 138 9.91 -17.68 -8.56
C PHE A 138 9.84 -16.50 -9.53
N GLY A 139 8.69 -15.83 -9.60
CA GLY A 139 8.49 -14.58 -10.33
C GLY A 139 8.22 -14.72 -11.82
N GLY A 140 8.26 -15.91 -12.41
CA GLY A 140 7.97 -16.07 -13.84
C GLY A 140 6.47 -16.07 -14.16
N LEU A 141 6.12 -15.43 -15.27
CA LEU A 141 4.78 -15.50 -15.84
C LEU A 141 4.40 -16.94 -16.20
N MET A 142 3.20 -17.36 -15.80
CA MET A 142 2.65 -18.67 -16.17
C MET A 142 2.10 -18.70 -17.60
N SER A 143 1.89 -17.53 -18.20
CA SER A 143 1.42 -17.36 -19.57
C SER A 143 1.94 -16.04 -20.14
N GLU A 144 2.38 -16.04 -21.40
CA GLU A 144 2.84 -14.84 -22.11
C GLU A 144 1.70 -13.82 -22.36
N ALA A 145 0.44 -14.25 -22.26
CA ALA A 145 -0.73 -13.45 -22.64
C ALA A 145 -1.26 -12.52 -21.53
N GLN A 146 -0.52 -12.24 -20.45
CA GLN A 146 -1.08 -11.58 -19.26
C GLN A 146 -0.21 -10.50 -18.60
N PRO A 147 -0.04 -9.32 -19.21
CA PRO A 147 0.43 -8.14 -18.51
C PRO A 147 -0.67 -7.08 -18.40
N ASP A 148 -1.86 -7.43 -17.91
CA ASP A 148 -2.89 -6.42 -17.62
C ASP A 148 -2.75 -5.97 -16.15
N VAL A 149 -2.69 -4.65 -15.94
CA VAL A 149 -2.94 -4.00 -14.65
C VAL A 149 -4.25 -3.22 -14.76
N PRO A 150 -4.93 -2.90 -13.64
CA PRO A 150 -6.08 -2.01 -13.67
C PRO A 150 -5.71 -0.68 -14.36
N TYR A 151 -6.61 -0.15 -15.20
CA TYR A 151 -6.35 0.87 -16.23
C TYR A 151 -5.30 1.94 -15.88
N ASP A 152 -5.45 2.58 -14.72
CA ASP A 152 -4.67 3.77 -14.35
C ASP A 152 -3.54 3.45 -13.35
N PHE A 153 -3.32 2.18 -13.03
CA PHE A 153 -2.28 1.80 -12.07
C PHE A 153 -0.90 1.91 -12.70
N VAL A 154 -0.05 2.72 -12.06
CA VAL A 154 1.34 2.91 -12.45
C VAL A 154 2.23 2.42 -11.31
N TYR A 155 3.20 1.58 -11.65
CA TYR A 155 4.23 1.13 -10.72
C TYR A 155 5.65 1.49 -11.22
N PRO A 156 6.58 1.93 -10.36
CA PRO A 156 6.39 2.27 -8.94
C PRO A 156 5.31 3.33 -8.73
N VAL A 157 4.63 3.30 -7.59
CA VAL A 157 3.60 4.28 -7.23
C VAL A 157 4.17 5.71 -7.32
N LYS A 158 3.43 6.64 -7.94
CA LYS A 158 3.81 8.04 -8.10
C LYS A 158 2.69 8.96 -7.65
N PHE A 159 3.06 10.16 -7.21
CA PHE A 159 2.10 11.24 -7.06
C PHE A 159 1.74 11.82 -8.43
N ASP A 160 0.49 12.28 -8.58
CA ASP A 160 0.13 13.11 -9.73
C ASP A 160 0.91 14.43 -9.65
N ASP A 161 1.57 14.83 -10.73
CA ASP A 161 2.48 15.98 -10.72
C ASP A 161 1.75 17.29 -10.39
N THR A 162 0.53 17.49 -10.90
CA THR A 162 -0.23 18.72 -10.63
C THR A 162 -0.64 18.80 -9.16
N ILE A 163 -1.08 17.68 -8.60
CA ILE A 163 -1.49 17.59 -7.19
C ILE A 163 -0.29 17.67 -6.26
N LYS A 164 0.84 17.05 -6.63
CA LYS A 164 2.11 17.14 -5.90
C LYS A 164 2.62 18.58 -5.83
N ASP A 165 2.70 19.26 -6.97
CA ASP A 165 3.21 20.63 -7.04
C ASP A 165 2.31 21.57 -6.24
N GLY A 166 0.99 21.46 -6.41
CA GLY A 166 0.04 22.24 -5.62
C GLY A 166 0.08 21.90 -4.11
N PHE A 167 0.39 20.66 -3.72
CA PHE A 167 0.55 20.30 -2.32
C PHE A 167 1.83 20.95 -1.75
N ASN A 168 2.93 20.91 -2.51
CA ASN A 168 4.20 21.51 -2.13
C ASN A 168 4.07 23.02 -1.91
N GLU A 169 3.27 23.72 -2.72
CA GLU A 169 2.95 25.14 -2.51
C GLU A 169 2.28 25.40 -1.14
N MET A 170 1.53 24.43 -0.60
CA MET A 170 0.84 24.54 0.69
C MET A 170 1.73 24.16 1.89
N VAL A 171 2.91 23.57 1.70
CA VAL A 171 3.76 23.03 2.78
C VAL A 171 4.11 24.08 3.83
N PHE A 172 4.40 25.31 3.41
CA PHE A 172 4.70 26.41 4.33
C PHE A 172 3.53 26.69 5.28
N GLU A 173 2.32 26.77 4.75
CA GLU A 173 1.09 27.03 5.51
C GLU A 173 0.75 25.86 6.43
N LEU A 174 0.85 24.62 5.93
CA LEU A 174 0.62 23.41 6.73
C LEU A 174 1.60 23.30 7.91
N ASN A 175 2.83 23.79 7.75
CA ASN A 175 3.80 23.83 8.86
C ASN A 175 3.52 24.92 9.90
N GLN A 176 2.60 25.86 9.64
CA GLN A 176 2.14 26.82 10.66
C GLN A 176 1.15 26.18 11.65
N ILE A 177 0.59 25.01 11.34
CA ILE A 177 -0.29 24.26 12.24
C ILE A 177 0.55 23.79 13.45
N PRO A 178 0.16 24.09 14.70
CA PRO A 178 0.88 23.58 15.87
C PRO A 178 0.96 22.05 15.89
N LEU A 179 2.05 21.52 16.44
CA LEU A 179 2.23 20.07 16.54
C LEU A 179 1.15 19.45 17.46
N ALA A 180 0.65 18.29 17.05
CA ALA A 180 -0.42 17.54 17.72
C ALA A 180 -1.76 18.30 17.85
N GLU A 181 -1.96 19.35 17.06
CA GLU A 181 -3.24 20.04 16.96
C GLU A 181 -4.01 19.57 15.73
N THR A 182 -5.26 19.18 15.94
CA THR A 182 -6.18 18.78 14.87
C THR A 182 -6.85 20.01 14.27
N ILE A 183 -6.64 20.25 12.98
CA ILE A 183 -7.39 21.24 12.22
C ILE A 183 -8.44 20.57 11.34
N TYR A 184 -9.57 21.26 11.14
CA TYR A 184 -10.61 20.83 10.21
C TYR A 184 -10.59 21.73 8.98
N VAL A 185 -10.57 21.06 7.83
CA VAL A 185 -10.36 21.65 6.51
C VAL A 185 -11.77 21.96 5.94
N LYS A 186 -12.45 22.96 6.53
CA LYS A 186 -13.91 23.20 6.36
C LYS A 186 -14.36 23.77 5.01
N ASP A 187 -13.55 24.55 4.31
CA ASP A 187 -13.95 25.31 3.10
C ASP A 187 -13.32 24.83 1.78
N PHE A 188 -12.61 23.70 1.82
CA PHE A 188 -11.62 23.35 0.80
C PHE A 188 -12.12 22.51 -0.36
N PHE A 189 -13.30 21.89 -0.22
CA PHE A 189 -14.00 21.18 -1.31
C PHE A 189 -14.31 22.08 -2.52
N LYS A 190 -14.13 23.40 -2.41
CA LYS A 190 -14.38 24.28 -3.54
C LYS A 190 -13.16 24.56 -4.42
N ARG A 191 -11.90 24.56 -3.94
CA ARG A 191 -10.71 24.93 -4.76
C ARG A 191 -9.31 24.48 -4.31
N SER A 192 -9.09 23.69 -3.25
CA SER A 192 -7.71 23.25 -2.92
C SER A 192 -7.37 21.87 -3.42
N VAL A 193 -6.08 21.69 -3.67
CA VAL A 193 -5.38 20.42 -3.89
C VAL A 193 -5.81 19.32 -2.91
N LEU A 194 -5.97 19.64 -1.62
CA LEU A 194 -6.35 18.65 -0.59
C LEU A 194 -7.74 18.02 -0.75
N GLY A 195 -8.63 18.63 -1.54
CA GLY A 195 -9.96 18.10 -1.83
C GLY A 195 -10.00 17.16 -3.04
N HIS A 196 -8.87 16.96 -3.71
CA HIS A 196 -8.75 16.09 -4.87
C HIS A 196 -8.43 14.66 -4.44
N ASP A 197 -9.01 13.65 -5.09
CA ASP A 197 -8.81 12.24 -4.74
C ASP A 197 -7.33 11.85 -4.74
N HIS A 198 -6.55 12.35 -5.71
CA HIS A 198 -5.11 12.07 -5.76
C HIS A 198 -4.29 12.66 -4.59
N ALA A 199 -4.83 13.65 -3.85
CA ALA A 199 -4.17 14.14 -2.65
C ALA A 199 -4.24 13.12 -1.51
N HIS A 200 -5.20 12.19 -1.52
CA HIS A 200 -5.26 11.12 -0.53
C HIS A 200 -4.02 10.23 -0.56
N LEU A 201 -3.45 9.96 -1.74
CA LEU A 201 -2.20 9.21 -1.85
C LEU A 201 -1.03 9.91 -1.14
N ILE A 202 -0.94 11.25 -1.27
CA ILE A 202 0.04 12.07 -0.54
C ILE A 202 -0.21 12.01 0.97
N LEU A 203 -1.45 12.19 1.40
CA LEU A 203 -1.81 12.15 2.83
C LEU A 203 -1.55 10.77 3.44
N THR A 204 -1.86 9.69 2.70
CA THR A 204 -1.56 8.30 3.05
C THR A 204 -0.06 8.11 3.23
N TYR A 205 0.76 8.57 2.27
CA TYR A 205 2.23 8.53 2.40
C TYR A 205 2.73 9.24 3.66
N LEU A 206 2.27 10.46 3.93
CA LEU A 206 2.67 11.23 5.11
C LEU A 206 2.22 10.57 6.43
N LYS A 207 1.03 9.96 6.44
CA LYS A 207 0.51 9.18 7.58
C LYS A 207 1.38 7.98 7.89
N LEU A 208 1.72 7.18 6.87
CA LEU A 208 2.59 6.01 7.02
C LEU A 208 3.97 6.39 7.59
N ASN A 209 4.49 7.55 7.19
CA ASN A 209 5.75 8.12 7.70
C ASN A 209 5.62 8.83 9.06
N LYS A 210 4.45 8.77 9.71
CA LYS A 210 4.15 9.41 11.00
C LYS A 210 4.44 10.92 10.98
N VAL A 211 4.20 11.58 9.83
CA VAL A 211 4.34 13.03 9.66
C VAL A 211 3.03 13.73 10.02
N ILE A 212 1.90 13.12 9.67
CA ILE A 212 0.56 13.62 9.98
C ILE A 212 -0.35 12.49 10.47
N LYS A 213 -1.49 12.84 11.08
CA LYS A 213 -2.70 12.03 11.02
C LYS A 213 -3.72 12.75 10.16
N PHE A 214 -4.56 11.99 9.47
CA PHE A 214 -5.67 12.55 8.71
C PHE A 214 -6.82 11.54 8.65
N GLY A 215 -8.02 12.06 8.40
CA GLY A 215 -9.22 11.29 8.17
C GLY A 215 -10.41 12.20 7.94
N PHE A 216 -11.60 11.63 7.87
CA PHE A 216 -12.83 12.37 7.61
C PHE A 216 -13.79 12.28 8.79
N GLU A 217 -14.34 13.41 9.24
CA GLU A 217 -15.38 13.46 10.27
C GLU A 217 -16.69 14.01 9.69
N SER A 218 -17.77 13.26 9.87
CA SER A 218 -19.10 13.64 9.39
C SER A 218 -19.51 15.02 9.93
N GLY A 219 -19.90 15.93 9.03
CA GLY A 219 -20.30 17.29 9.36
C GLY A 219 -19.15 18.28 9.61
N ARG A 220 -17.89 17.81 9.70
CA ARG A 220 -16.70 18.68 9.85
C ARG A 220 -15.72 18.61 8.68
N GLY A 221 -15.73 17.52 7.92
CA GLY A 221 -14.89 17.33 6.73
C GLY A 221 -13.57 16.61 7.04
N LEU A 222 -12.60 16.79 6.15
CA LEU A 222 -11.22 16.32 6.32
C LEU A 222 -10.60 16.98 7.54
N TYR A 223 -9.95 16.20 8.39
CA TYR A 223 -9.08 16.71 9.44
C TYR A 223 -7.63 16.35 9.15
N ILE A 224 -6.72 17.21 9.59
CA ILE A 224 -5.28 16.98 9.56
C ILE A 224 -4.71 17.34 10.94
N GLU A 225 -3.88 16.46 11.49
CA GLU A 225 -3.08 16.71 12.70
C GLU A 225 -1.62 16.58 12.32
N ARG A 226 -0.83 17.64 12.52
CA ARG A 226 0.61 17.61 12.20
C ARG A 226 1.38 16.95 13.34
N LEU A 227 2.15 15.92 13.04
CA LEU A 227 3.00 15.21 14.02
C LEU A 227 4.48 15.59 13.91
N LYS A 228 4.94 15.95 12.71
CA LYS A 228 6.31 16.38 12.42
C LYS A 228 6.29 17.49 11.37
N GLU A 229 7.45 18.10 11.14
CA GLU A 229 7.64 18.98 9.99
C GLU A 229 7.29 18.26 8.68
N ILE A 230 6.47 18.90 7.86
CA ILE A 230 6.14 18.44 6.52
C ILE A 230 7.20 19.01 5.59
N LYS A 231 7.89 18.15 4.85
CA LYS A 231 8.84 18.57 3.81
C LYS A 231 8.17 18.44 2.45
N GLU A 232 8.69 19.17 1.46
CA GLU A 232 8.28 18.99 0.07
C GLU A 232 8.45 17.54 -0.39
N LEU A 233 7.57 17.14 -1.31
CA LEU A 233 7.40 15.79 -1.80
C LEU A 233 7.77 15.69 -3.27
N ASP A 234 8.36 14.56 -3.63
CA ASP A 234 8.67 14.21 -5.03
C ASP A 234 8.06 12.86 -5.40
N THR A 235 8.38 11.83 -4.62
CA THR A 235 7.86 10.46 -4.78
C THR A 235 7.57 9.81 -3.42
N PRO A 236 6.61 8.87 -3.33
CA PRO A 236 6.38 8.09 -2.11
C PRO A 236 7.55 7.16 -1.74
N TYR A 237 8.58 7.04 -2.57
CA TYR A 237 9.76 6.20 -2.28
C TYR A 237 10.98 7.00 -1.84
N ASN A 238 10.89 8.33 -1.73
CA ASN A 238 11.96 9.11 -1.13
C ASN A 238 11.89 8.94 0.39
N LYS A 239 12.67 8.00 0.93
CA LYS A 239 12.91 7.92 2.37
C LYS A 239 13.34 9.30 2.84
N TYR A 240 12.52 9.92 3.68
CA TYR A 240 13.00 11.02 4.50
C TYR A 240 14.20 10.50 5.31
N GLY A 241 15.39 10.99 4.97
CA GLY A 241 16.53 10.98 5.87
C GLY A 241 16.26 11.82 7.11
#